data_AF-C0L097-F1
#
_entry.id   AF-C0L097-F1
#
_cell.length_a   1.000
_cell.length_b   1.000
_cell.length_c   1.000
_cell.angle_alpha   90.00
_cell.angle_beta   90.00
_cell.angle_gamma   90.00
#
_symmetry.space_group_name_H-M   'P 1'
#
loop_
_entity.id
_entity.type
_entity.pdbx_description
1 polymer ?
#
loop_
_entity_poly.entity_id
_entity_poly.type
_entity_poly.pdbx_seq_one_letter_code
_entity_poly.pdbx_strand_id
1 'polypeptide(L)'
;SATDNYTLQINPNSGHCNEDHLSYFTFIGRVAGLAVFHGKLLDGFFIRPFYKMMLGKQITLNDMESVDSEYYNSLKWILENDATELDLMFCIDEENFGQTYQVDLKPNGSEIMVTNENKREYIDLVIQWRFVNRVQKQMTAFLEGFTELLPIDLIKIFDENELELLVCGLGDVDVNGWRQHSIYKNGYCPNHPVLQWFWKAVLLMDAEKRIRLLQFVTGTSRVPMSGFAELYGSNGP
;
A
#
# COMPACT_ATOMS: atom_id res chain seq x y z
N SER A 1 -0.34 6.60 -13.26
CA SER A 1 -1.51 5.70 -13.25
C SER A 1 -1.48 4.90 -11.95
N ALA A 2 -2.40 5.14 -10.99
CA ALA A 2 -2.27 4.63 -9.60
C ALA A 2 -3.60 4.22 -8.95
N THR A 3 -4.55 3.71 -9.74
CA THR A 3 -5.91 3.36 -9.27
C THR A 3 -6.09 1.93 -8.76
N ASP A 4 -5.07 1.08 -8.86
CA ASP A 4 -5.23 -0.38 -8.62
C ASP A 4 -4.68 -0.86 -7.27
N ASN A 5 -4.16 0.04 -6.44
CA ASN A 5 -3.58 -0.32 -5.16
C ASN A 5 -4.53 -0.03 -4.02
N TYR A 6 -5.17 -1.09 -3.56
CA TYR A 6 -6.05 -1.00 -2.42
C TYR A 6 -5.25 -0.83 -1.11
N THR A 7 -3.93 -1.07 -1.11
CA THR A 7 -3.04 -0.82 0.04
C THR A 7 -3.19 0.58 0.58
N LEU A 8 -3.47 0.67 1.88
CA LEU A 8 -3.69 1.93 2.57
C LEU A 8 -2.34 2.59 2.86
N GLN A 9 -2.29 3.91 2.68
CA GLN A 9 -1.15 4.74 3.06
C GLN A 9 -1.67 5.96 3.83
N ILE A 10 -0.82 6.53 4.69
CA ILE A 10 -1.17 7.75 5.41
C ILE A 10 -1.39 8.87 4.39
N ASN A 11 -2.51 9.59 4.51
CA ASN A 11 -2.73 10.80 3.72
C ASN A 11 -1.83 11.94 4.26
N PRO A 12 -0.87 12.43 3.46
CA PRO A 12 0.00 13.55 3.86
C PRO A 12 -0.79 14.83 4.11
N ASN A 13 -1.95 14.99 3.45
CA ASN A 13 -2.84 16.14 3.60
C ASN A 13 -3.87 15.97 4.73
N SER A 14 -3.71 14.97 5.63
CA SER A 14 -4.65 14.70 6.71
C SER A 14 -4.92 15.90 7.63
N GLY A 15 -3.93 16.75 7.88
CA GLY A 15 -4.12 17.98 8.67
C GLY A 15 -5.00 19.04 8.00
N HIS A 16 -5.11 19.04 6.66
CA HIS A 16 -6.04 19.90 5.95
C HIS A 16 -7.49 19.40 6.04
N CYS A 17 -7.68 18.10 6.26
CA CYS A 17 -9.01 17.51 6.42
C CYS A 17 -9.54 17.63 7.86
N ASN A 18 -8.64 17.57 8.85
CA ASN A 18 -8.99 17.62 10.26
C ASN A 18 -7.81 18.18 11.08
N GLU A 19 -8.04 19.27 11.82
CA GLU A 19 -7.02 19.89 12.68
C GLU A 19 -6.52 18.93 13.78
N ASP A 20 -7.42 18.07 14.29
CA ASP A 20 -7.11 17.09 15.33
C ASP A 20 -6.60 15.74 14.77
N HIS A 21 -6.20 15.68 13.49
CA HIS A 21 -5.85 14.41 12.82
C HIS A 21 -4.82 13.56 13.59
N LEU A 22 -3.86 14.18 14.28
CA LEU A 22 -2.85 13.44 15.06
C LEU A 22 -3.47 12.63 16.20
N SER A 23 -4.49 13.18 16.89
CA SER A 23 -5.21 12.44 17.93
C SER A 23 -5.93 11.20 17.37
N TYR A 24 -6.45 11.29 16.15
CA TYR A 24 -7.02 10.15 15.43
C TYR A 24 -5.95 9.11 15.09
N PHE A 25 -4.75 9.52 14.67
CA PHE A 25 -3.65 8.57 14.44
C PHE A 25 -3.23 7.87 15.73
N THR A 26 -3.13 8.58 16.86
CA THR A 26 -2.90 7.96 18.18
C THR A 26 -4.00 6.97 18.54
N PHE A 27 -5.26 7.33 18.32
CA PHE A 27 -6.38 6.42 18.55
C PHE A 27 -6.31 5.16 17.67
N ILE A 28 -6.04 5.31 16.38
CA ILE A 28 -5.87 4.19 15.44
C ILE A 28 -4.70 3.30 15.90
N GLY A 29 -3.59 3.90 16.34
CA GLY A 29 -2.45 3.21 16.95
C GLY A 29 -2.86 2.36 18.14
N ARG A 30 -3.64 2.93 19.08
CA ARG A 30 -4.16 2.19 20.25
C ARG A 30 -5.04 1.01 19.84
N VAL A 31 -5.95 1.21 18.87
CA VAL A 31 -6.83 0.13 18.37
C VAL A 31 -6.00 -0.98 17.72
N ALA A 32 -5.00 -0.64 16.92
CA ALA A 32 -4.09 -1.60 16.31
C ALA A 32 -3.29 -2.37 17.37
N GLY A 33 -2.75 -1.69 18.38
CA GLY A 33 -2.04 -2.32 19.49
C GLY A 33 -2.94 -3.24 20.30
N LEU A 34 -4.19 -2.84 20.53
CA LEU A 34 -5.19 -3.64 21.23
C LEU A 34 -5.56 -4.90 20.44
N ALA A 35 -5.69 -4.80 19.11
CA ALA A 35 -5.96 -5.94 18.24
C ALA A 35 -4.84 -6.98 18.34
N VAL A 36 -3.58 -6.56 18.18
CA VAL A 36 -2.42 -7.44 18.30
C VAL A 36 -2.32 -8.06 19.70
N PHE A 37 -2.51 -7.27 20.76
CA PHE A 37 -2.47 -7.78 22.14
C PHE A 37 -3.50 -8.89 22.42
N HIS A 38 -4.69 -8.80 21.82
CA HIS A 38 -5.77 -9.77 21.99
C HIS A 38 -5.81 -10.86 20.89
N GLY A 39 -4.85 -10.88 19.97
CA GLY A 39 -4.82 -11.81 18.84
C GLY A 39 -6.01 -11.63 17.89
N LYS A 40 -6.40 -10.38 17.63
CA LYS A 40 -7.40 -9.98 16.64
C LYS A 40 -6.71 -9.32 15.45
N LEU A 41 -7.34 -9.47 14.28
CA LEU A 41 -6.86 -8.89 13.03
C LEU A 41 -7.57 -7.57 12.74
N LEU A 42 -6.86 -6.65 12.11
CA LEU A 42 -7.43 -5.47 11.48
C LEU A 42 -7.88 -5.80 10.06
N ASP A 43 -9.05 -5.31 9.69
CA ASP A 43 -9.58 -5.46 8.34
C ASP A 43 -9.06 -4.33 7.44
N GLY A 44 -7.90 -4.56 6.82
CA GLY A 44 -7.26 -3.65 5.89
C GLY A 44 -5.74 -3.86 5.83
N PHE A 45 -5.15 -3.73 4.64
CA PHE A 45 -3.70 -3.87 4.45
C PHE A 45 -3.06 -2.53 4.14
N PHE A 46 -1.97 -2.21 4.85
CA PHE A 46 -1.14 -1.04 4.58
C PHE A 46 -0.04 -1.35 3.56
N ILE A 47 0.49 -0.30 2.93
CA ILE A 47 1.67 -0.44 2.07
C ILE A 47 2.88 -0.97 2.86
N ARG A 48 3.76 -1.77 2.24
CA ARG A 48 4.97 -2.29 2.90
C ARG A 48 5.83 -1.22 3.61
N PRO A 49 6.04 -0.01 3.05
CA PRO A 49 6.69 1.10 3.75
C PRO A 49 6.11 1.42 5.14
N PHE A 50 4.79 1.25 5.35
CA PHE A 50 4.15 1.53 6.64
C PHE A 50 4.71 0.63 7.75
N TYR A 51 4.78 -0.68 7.51
CA TYR A 51 5.33 -1.64 8.46
C TYR A 51 6.85 -1.42 8.66
N LYS A 52 7.59 -1.08 7.60
CA LYS A 52 9.00 -0.71 7.73
C LYS A 52 9.21 0.52 8.61
N MET A 53 8.38 1.55 8.45
CA MET A 53 8.42 2.74 9.31
C MET A 53 8.13 2.39 10.77
N MET A 54 7.17 1.49 11.04
CA MET A 54 6.90 1.03 12.41
C MET A 54 8.12 0.36 13.06
N LEU A 55 8.86 -0.41 12.27
CA LEU A 55 10.07 -1.13 12.72
C LEU A 55 11.32 -0.23 12.73
N GLY A 56 11.24 0.99 12.20
CA GLY A 56 12.40 1.87 12.02
C GLY A 56 13.38 1.37 10.96
N LYS A 57 12.91 0.60 9.97
CA LYS A 57 13.72 0.11 8.85
C LYS A 57 13.77 1.14 7.71
N GLN A 58 14.90 1.21 7.01
CA GLN A 58 15.03 2.04 5.82
C GLN A 58 14.12 1.53 4.70
N ILE A 59 13.43 2.46 4.05
CA ILE A 59 12.62 2.18 2.86
C ILE A 59 13.55 2.23 1.64
N THR A 60 13.40 1.27 0.74
CA THR A 60 14.26 1.11 -0.44
C THR A 60 13.46 1.22 -1.73
N LEU A 61 14.17 1.30 -2.86
CA LEU A 61 13.54 1.37 -4.18
C LEU A 61 12.60 0.19 -4.44
N ASN A 62 12.94 -1.01 -3.98
CA ASN A 62 12.10 -2.20 -4.16
C ASN A 62 10.73 -2.07 -3.46
N ASP A 63 10.61 -1.25 -2.42
CA ASP A 63 9.31 -1.03 -1.77
C ASP A 63 8.36 -0.21 -2.66
N MET A 64 8.91 0.60 -3.56
CA MET A 64 8.13 1.37 -4.55
C MET A 64 7.39 0.44 -5.52
N GLU A 65 7.98 -0.67 -5.93
CA GLU A 65 7.40 -1.58 -6.93
C GLU A 65 6.00 -2.06 -6.51
N SER A 66 5.82 -2.32 -5.22
CA SER A 66 4.53 -2.75 -4.66
C SER A 66 3.48 -1.63 -4.59
N VAL A 67 3.89 -0.36 -4.63
CA VAL A 67 3.01 0.80 -4.47
C VAL A 67 2.75 1.54 -5.79
N ASP A 68 3.75 1.62 -6.64
CA ASP A 68 3.71 2.28 -7.94
C ASP A 68 4.79 1.68 -8.85
N SER A 69 4.39 0.68 -9.65
CA SER A 69 5.30 0.00 -10.57
C SER A 69 5.82 0.91 -11.68
N GLU A 70 5.01 1.88 -12.12
CA GLU A 70 5.40 2.84 -13.16
C GLU A 70 6.53 3.73 -12.64
N TYR A 71 6.36 4.26 -11.43
CA TYR A 71 7.36 5.12 -10.81
C TYR A 71 8.62 4.36 -10.41
N TYR A 72 8.46 3.13 -9.89
CA TYR A 72 9.58 2.22 -9.65
C TYR A 72 10.42 1.98 -10.92
N ASN A 73 9.77 1.66 -12.05
CA ASN A 73 10.47 1.40 -13.30
C ASN A 73 11.27 2.63 -13.77
N SER A 74 10.70 3.84 -13.64
CA SER A 74 11.39 5.08 -13.95
C SER A 74 12.64 5.30 -13.09
N LEU A 75 12.52 5.13 -11.76
CA LEU A 75 13.66 5.27 -10.84
C LEU A 75 14.70 4.18 -11.03
N LYS A 76 14.27 2.95 -11.36
CA LYS A 76 15.16 1.84 -11.71
C LYS A 76 15.92 2.12 -13.00
N TRP A 77 15.26 2.69 -14.01
CA TRP A 77 15.92 3.10 -15.24
C TRP A 77 17.01 4.14 -14.97
N ILE A 78 16.71 5.17 -14.15
CA ILE A 78 17.69 6.18 -13.72
C ILE A 78 18.87 5.51 -13.01
N LEU A 79 18.61 4.55 -12.12
CA LEU A 79 19.65 3.83 -11.39
C LEU A 79 20.61 3.07 -12.33
N GLU A 80 20.06 2.42 -13.35
CA GLU A 80 20.78 1.51 -14.25
C GLU A 80 21.41 2.22 -15.47
N ASN A 81 20.90 3.39 -15.88
CA ASN A 81 21.29 4.10 -17.10
C ASN A 81 21.86 5.49 -16.80
N ASP A 82 22.41 6.17 -17.81
CA ASP A 82 22.87 7.55 -17.66
C ASP A 82 21.69 8.50 -17.46
N ALA A 83 21.69 9.23 -16.33
CA ALA A 83 20.64 10.17 -15.98
C ALA A 83 20.86 11.58 -16.54
N THR A 84 22.06 11.89 -17.03
CA THR A 84 22.43 13.25 -17.46
C THR A 84 21.62 13.74 -18.66
N GLU A 85 21.21 12.83 -19.55
CA GLU A 85 20.37 13.15 -20.73
C GLU A 85 18.91 13.45 -20.38
N LEU A 86 18.47 13.13 -19.15
CA LEU A 86 17.09 13.36 -18.72
C LEU A 86 16.84 14.78 -18.21
N ASP A 87 17.89 15.59 -18.01
CA ASP A 87 17.82 16.96 -17.49
C ASP A 87 17.00 17.08 -16.19
N LEU A 88 17.12 16.05 -15.33
CA LEU A 88 16.44 16.02 -14.04
C LEU A 88 17.16 16.94 -13.04
N MET A 89 16.38 17.59 -12.18
CA MET A 89 16.86 18.39 -11.05
C MET A 89 16.49 17.74 -9.72
N PHE A 90 17.12 18.12 -8.62
CA PHE A 90 16.79 17.65 -7.26
C PHE A 90 15.51 18.30 -6.71
N CYS A 91 14.43 18.28 -7.48
CA CYS A 91 13.10 18.75 -7.10
C CYS A 91 12.03 17.81 -7.65
N ILE A 92 10.83 17.88 -7.07
CA ILE A 92 9.67 17.08 -7.51
C ILE A 92 8.41 17.94 -7.56
N ASP A 93 7.52 17.60 -8.48
CA ASP A 93 6.19 18.21 -8.57
C ASP A 93 5.23 17.50 -7.61
N GLU A 94 4.64 18.27 -6.70
CA GLU A 94 3.61 17.82 -5.76
C GLU A 94 2.25 18.41 -6.15
N GLU A 95 1.29 17.55 -6.49
CA GLU A 95 -0.09 17.98 -6.67
C GLU A 95 -0.85 17.93 -5.33
N ASN A 96 -1.32 19.09 -4.88
CA ASN A 96 -2.17 19.24 -3.70
C ASN A 96 -3.45 19.98 -4.09
N PHE A 97 -4.59 19.29 -3.98
CA PHE A 97 -5.93 19.84 -4.28
C PHE A 97 -6.05 20.52 -5.66
N GLY A 98 -5.45 19.92 -6.69
CA GLY A 98 -5.48 20.43 -8.06
C GLY A 98 -4.49 21.58 -8.35
N GLN A 99 -3.60 21.90 -7.40
CA GLN A 99 -2.48 22.82 -7.62
C GLN A 99 -1.15 22.05 -7.54
N THR A 100 -0.27 22.30 -8.51
CA THR A 100 1.07 21.71 -8.57
C THR A 100 2.09 22.67 -7.96
N TYR A 101 2.90 22.15 -7.03
CA TYR A 101 4.00 22.88 -6.40
C TYR A 101 5.30 22.15 -6.63
N GLN A 102 6.36 22.89 -6.96
CA GLN A 102 7.70 22.33 -7.05
C GLN A 102 8.33 22.32 -5.65
N VAL A 103 8.77 21.15 -5.20
CA VAL A 103 9.40 20.95 -3.90
C VAL A 103 10.83 20.51 -4.10
N ASP A 104 11.76 21.28 -3.55
CA ASP A 104 13.18 20.94 -3.50
C ASP A 104 13.40 19.72 -2.60
N LEU A 105 14.05 18.68 -3.13
CA LEU A 105 14.39 17.45 -2.41
C LEU A 105 15.54 17.66 -1.41
N LYS A 106 16.38 18.67 -1.67
CA LYS A 106 17.45 19.16 -0.80
C LYS A 106 17.64 20.67 -1.02
N PRO A 107 18.37 21.39 -0.15
CA PRO A 107 18.55 22.84 -0.30
C PRO A 107 19.07 23.21 -1.70
N ASN A 108 18.38 24.16 -2.36
CA ASN A 108 18.61 24.58 -3.75
C ASN A 108 18.53 23.43 -4.77
N GLY A 109 17.66 22.45 -4.51
CA GLY A 109 17.55 21.24 -5.32
C GLY A 109 17.16 21.50 -6.77
N SER A 110 16.30 22.49 -7.00
CA SER A 110 15.91 22.98 -8.34
C SER A 110 17.07 23.54 -9.17
N GLU A 111 18.22 23.88 -8.55
CA GLU A 111 19.43 24.35 -9.24
C GLU A 111 20.50 23.26 -9.39
N ILE A 112 20.23 22.05 -8.89
CA ILE A 112 21.19 20.94 -8.86
C ILE A 112 20.71 19.86 -9.82
N MET A 113 21.49 19.64 -10.88
CA MET A 113 21.23 18.61 -11.89
C MET A 113 21.58 17.20 -11.37
N VAL A 114 20.76 16.23 -11.75
CA VAL A 114 21.00 14.80 -11.48
C VAL A 114 22.01 14.26 -12.49
N THR A 115 23.09 13.67 -11.98
CA THR A 115 24.19 13.08 -12.74
C THR A 115 24.44 11.64 -12.29
N ASN A 116 25.31 10.90 -12.99
CA ASN A 116 25.66 9.53 -12.59
C ASN A 116 26.29 9.43 -11.19
N GLU A 117 26.97 10.49 -10.75
CA GLU A 117 27.62 10.54 -9.44
C GLU A 117 26.61 10.73 -8.31
N ASN A 118 25.54 11.50 -8.53
CA ASN A 118 24.60 11.89 -7.49
C ASN A 118 23.20 11.23 -7.60
N LYS A 119 22.91 10.48 -8.68
CA LYS A 119 21.59 9.86 -8.90
C LYS A 119 21.12 8.91 -7.80
N ARG A 120 22.04 8.29 -7.05
CA ARG A 120 21.67 7.45 -5.89
C ARG A 120 21.08 8.28 -4.75
N GLU A 121 21.64 9.47 -4.50
CA GLU A 121 21.11 10.44 -3.54
C GLU A 121 19.75 10.95 -3.99
N TYR A 122 19.60 11.27 -5.29
CA TYR A 122 18.32 11.67 -5.86
C TYR A 122 17.22 10.63 -5.60
N ILE A 123 17.50 9.36 -5.92
CA ILE A 123 16.55 8.25 -5.70
C ILE A 123 16.19 8.10 -4.22
N ASP A 124 17.17 8.16 -3.30
CA ASP A 124 16.89 8.06 -1.86
C ASP A 124 16.00 9.21 -1.38
N LEU A 125 16.28 10.45 -1.80
CA LEU A 125 15.46 11.61 -1.44
C LEU A 125 14.04 11.53 -2.01
N VAL A 126 13.87 11.02 -3.25
CA VAL A 126 12.55 10.76 -3.82
C VAL A 126 11.78 9.73 -2.99
N ILE A 127 12.43 8.65 -2.56
CA ILE A 127 11.81 7.61 -1.71
C ILE A 127 11.41 8.19 -0.36
N GLN A 128 12.31 8.95 0.29
CA GLN A 128 12.03 9.62 1.56
C GLN A 128 10.87 10.60 1.43
N TRP A 129 10.84 11.40 0.37
CA TRP A 129 9.74 12.32 0.10
C TRP A 129 8.41 11.58 -0.13
N ARG A 130 8.43 10.50 -0.91
CA ARG A 130 7.22 9.75 -1.28
C ARG A 130 6.57 9.02 -0.10
N PHE A 131 7.36 8.52 0.84
CA PHE A 131 6.86 7.62 1.90
C PHE A 131 7.03 8.13 3.33
N VAL A 132 7.98 9.02 3.62
CA VAL A 132 8.39 9.36 4.99
C VAL A 132 8.10 10.82 5.33
N ASN A 133 8.77 11.74 4.64
CA ASN A 133 8.91 13.13 5.07
C ASN A 133 7.55 13.83 5.28
N ARG A 134 6.57 13.48 4.43
CA ARG A 134 5.24 14.10 4.43
C ARG A 134 4.28 13.54 5.48
N VAL A 135 4.63 12.41 6.09
CA VAL A 135 3.73 11.64 6.98
C VAL A 135 4.35 11.34 8.34
N GLN A 136 5.51 11.92 8.64
CA GLN A 136 6.28 11.58 9.84
C GLN A 136 5.54 11.88 11.14
N LYS A 137 4.84 13.03 11.23
CA LYS A 137 4.05 13.38 12.42
C LYS A 137 2.92 12.39 12.67
N GLN A 138 2.24 11.96 11.61
CA GLN A 138 1.14 11.00 11.64
C GLN A 138 1.64 9.61 12.07
N MET A 139 2.77 9.16 11.51
CA MET A 139 3.39 7.88 11.89
C MET A 139 3.87 7.91 13.35
N THR A 140 4.47 9.01 13.80
CA THR A 140 4.87 9.16 15.21
C THR A 140 3.65 9.07 16.14
N ALA A 141 2.58 9.80 15.84
CA ALA A 141 1.34 9.73 16.63
C ALA A 141 0.72 8.32 16.65
N PHE A 142 0.71 7.63 15.51
CA PHE A 142 0.29 6.23 15.41
C PHE A 142 1.15 5.30 16.29
N LEU A 143 2.48 5.44 16.22
CA LEU A 143 3.41 4.64 17.01
C LEU A 143 3.31 4.91 18.51
N GLU A 144 3.08 6.16 18.93
CA GLU A 144 2.80 6.49 20.32
C GLU A 144 1.59 5.70 20.83
N GLY A 145 0.47 5.75 20.11
CA GLY A 145 -0.73 4.97 20.48
C GLY A 145 -0.52 3.46 20.45
N PHE A 146 0.21 2.95 19.45
CA PHE A 146 0.50 1.53 19.33
C PHE A 146 1.39 1.01 20.47
N THR A 147 2.38 1.80 20.88
CA THR A 147 3.38 1.41 21.88
C THR A 147 2.94 1.61 23.33
N GLU A 148 1.81 2.29 23.57
CA GLU A 148 1.16 2.31 24.88
C GLU A 148 0.71 0.92 25.36
N LEU A 149 0.35 0.03 24.41
CA LEU A 149 -0.10 -1.33 24.72
C LEU A 149 0.99 -2.38 24.50
N LEU A 150 1.88 -2.15 23.52
CA LEU A 150 2.90 -3.11 23.09
C LEU A 150 4.29 -2.46 23.10
N PRO A 151 5.21 -2.89 23.98
CA PRO A 151 6.59 -2.40 23.95
C PRO A 151 7.21 -2.57 22.56
N ILE A 152 7.79 -1.49 22.02
CA ILE A 152 8.33 -1.46 20.65
C ILE A 152 9.40 -2.55 20.41
N ASP A 153 10.14 -2.92 21.45
CA ASP A 153 11.18 -3.95 21.37
C ASP A 153 10.60 -5.34 21.10
N LEU A 154 9.38 -5.63 21.58
CA LEU A 154 8.67 -6.88 21.27
C LEU A 154 8.14 -6.92 19.84
N ILE A 155 7.96 -5.76 19.21
CA ILE A 155 7.47 -5.64 17.84
C ILE A 155 8.64 -5.72 16.86
N LYS A 156 9.81 -5.17 17.24
CA LYS A 156 11.03 -5.20 16.43
C LYS A 156 11.66 -6.58 16.23
N ILE A 157 11.16 -7.62 16.90
CA ILE A 157 11.57 -9.00 16.63
C ILE A 157 11.05 -9.51 15.28
N PHE A 158 9.96 -8.92 14.78
CA PHE A 158 9.33 -9.27 13.52
C PHE A 158 9.96 -8.50 12.35
N ASP A 159 9.99 -9.12 11.17
CA ASP A 159 10.16 -8.38 9.93
C ASP A 159 8.85 -7.72 9.45
N GLU A 160 8.92 -6.91 8.40
CA GLU A 160 7.75 -6.18 7.90
C GLU A 160 6.64 -7.08 7.35
N ASN A 161 6.98 -8.27 6.85
CA ASN A 161 5.99 -9.24 6.33
C ASN A 161 5.34 -10.00 7.49
N GLU A 162 6.14 -10.38 8.50
CA GLU A 162 5.63 -11.01 9.73
C GLU A 162 4.74 -10.04 10.53
N LEU A 163 5.11 -8.76 10.58
CA LEU A 163 4.30 -7.71 11.22
C LEU A 163 2.97 -7.49 10.47
N GLU A 164 3.00 -7.46 9.14
CA GLU A 164 1.77 -7.43 8.33
C GLU A 164 0.87 -8.63 8.66
N LEU A 165 1.43 -9.84 8.69
CA LEU A 165 0.69 -11.05 9.03
C LEU A 165 0.10 -11.00 10.45
N LEU A 166 0.85 -10.45 11.41
CA LEU A 166 0.41 -10.30 12.80
C LEU A 166 -0.77 -9.31 12.93
N VAL A 167 -0.74 -8.22 12.17
CA VAL A 167 -1.74 -7.13 12.27
C VAL A 167 -2.97 -7.39 11.40
N CYS A 168 -2.77 -7.85 10.17
CA CYS A 168 -3.80 -7.93 9.13
C CYS A 168 -4.15 -9.38 8.76
N GLY A 169 -3.31 -10.35 9.12
CA GLY A 169 -3.48 -11.75 8.72
C GLY A 169 -3.06 -11.99 7.26
N LEU A 170 -3.35 -13.20 6.77
CA LEU A 170 -3.29 -13.47 5.35
C LEU A 170 -4.55 -12.89 4.71
N GLY A 171 -4.39 -12.09 3.65
CA GLY A 171 -5.50 -11.85 2.74
C GLY A 171 -5.92 -13.19 2.16
N ASP A 172 -7.04 -13.73 2.63
CA ASP A 172 -7.70 -14.85 1.97
C ASP A 172 -9.05 -14.39 1.44
N VAL A 173 -9.45 -15.02 0.34
CA VAL A 173 -10.70 -14.70 -0.33
C VAL A 173 -11.76 -15.68 0.15
N ASP A 174 -12.86 -15.19 0.71
CA ASP A 174 -14.02 -16.03 1.02
C ASP A 174 -14.62 -16.58 -0.27
N VAL A 175 -14.24 -17.81 -0.62
CA VAL A 175 -14.69 -18.51 -1.83
C VAL A 175 -16.21 -18.77 -1.79
N ASN A 176 -16.81 -18.93 -0.61
CA ASN A 176 -18.26 -19.13 -0.50
C ASN A 176 -18.99 -17.83 -0.81
N GLY A 177 -18.58 -16.72 -0.20
CA GLY A 177 -19.07 -15.38 -0.52
C GLY A 177 -18.88 -15.04 -2.00
N TRP A 178 -17.73 -15.38 -2.58
CA TRP A 178 -17.46 -15.18 -4.01
C TRP A 178 -18.44 -15.97 -4.88
N ARG A 179 -18.62 -17.26 -4.58
CA ARG A 179 -19.52 -18.14 -5.32
C ARG A 179 -20.98 -17.72 -5.23
N GLN A 180 -21.42 -17.30 -4.04
CA GLN A 180 -22.80 -16.90 -3.78
C GLN A 180 -23.20 -15.65 -4.58
N HIS A 181 -22.28 -14.72 -4.79
CA HIS A 181 -22.54 -13.45 -5.48
C HIS A 181 -22.07 -13.45 -6.95
N SER A 182 -21.68 -14.61 -7.49
CA SER A 182 -21.29 -14.76 -8.89
C SER A 182 -22.50 -14.95 -9.80
N ILE A 183 -22.59 -14.13 -10.86
CA ILE A 183 -23.64 -14.22 -11.88
C ILE A 183 -23.12 -15.01 -13.10
N TYR A 184 -23.91 -15.96 -13.57
CA TYR A 184 -23.58 -16.81 -14.71
C TYR A 184 -24.34 -16.34 -15.97
N LYS A 185 -23.63 -16.23 -17.10
CA LYS A 185 -24.19 -15.79 -18.39
C LYS A 185 -23.92 -16.82 -19.49
N ASN A 186 -24.56 -16.65 -20.65
CA ASN A 186 -24.34 -17.45 -21.86
C ASN A 186 -24.56 -18.96 -21.69
N GLY A 187 -25.61 -19.34 -20.95
CA GLY A 187 -25.99 -20.75 -20.76
C GLY A 187 -25.30 -21.45 -19.60
N TYR A 188 -24.36 -20.80 -18.90
CA TYR A 188 -23.83 -21.31 -17.64
C TYR A 188 -24.82 -21.13 -16.48
N CYS A 189 -24.81 -22.09 -15.55
CA CYS A 189 -25.62 -22.08 -14.35
C CYS A 189 -24.84 -22.70 -13.18
N PRO A 190 -25.29 -22.53 -11.91
CA PRO A 190 -24.57 -23.03 -10.74
C PRO A 190 -24.27 -24.54 -10.76
N ASN A 191 -25.12 -25.31 -11.44
CA ASN A 191 -25.01 -26.77 -11.54
C ASN A 191 -24.27 -27.25 -12.79
N HIS A 192 -23.81 -26.34 -13.66
CA HIS A 192 -23.08 -26.71 -14.86
C HIS A 192 -21.75 -27.40 -14.51
N PRO A 193 -21.35 -28.52 -15.16
CA PRO A 193 -20.14 -29.27 -14.80
C PRO A 193 -18.88 -28.42 -14.76
N VAL A 194 -18.71 -27.54 -15.76
CA VAL A 194 -17.57 -26.59 -15.84
C VAL A 194 -17.54 -25.65 -14.63
N LEU A 195 -18.69 -25.20 -14.13
CA LEU A 195 -18.78 -24.29 -12.99
C LEU A 195 -18.49 -25.01 -11.67
N GLN A 196 -18.91 -26.27 -11.55
CA GLN A 196 -18.52 -27.10 -10.41
C GLN A 196 -17.00 -27.34 -10.39
N TRP A 197 -16.39 -27.59 -11.54
CA TRP A 197 -14.93 -27.74 -11.64
C TRP A 197 -14.19 -26.44 -11.36
N PHE A 198 -14.69 -25.31 -11.87
CA PHE A 198 -14.13 -24.00 -11.59
C PHE A 198 -14.07 -23.74 -10.08
N TRP A 199 -15.20 -23.82 -9.38
CA TRP A 199 -15.22 -23.57 -7.94
C TRP A 199 -14.42 -24.60 -7.15
N LYS A 200 -14.38 -25.86 -7.58
CA LYS A 200 -13.49 -26.87 -6.99
C LYS A 200 -12.01 -26.49 -7.16
N ALA A 201 -11.61 -26.00 -8.33
CA ALA A 201 -10.24 -25.55 -8.58
C ALA A 201 -9.88 -24.34 -7.72
N VAL A 202 -10.77 -23.33 -7.64
CA VAL A 202 -10.57 -22.14 -6.79
C VAL A 202 -10.41 -22.50 -5.31
N LEU A 203 -11.20 -23.47 -4.83
CA LEU A 203 -11.13 -23.91 -3.44
C LEU A 203 -9.83 -24.68 -3.13
N LEU A 204 -9.22 -25.32 -4.14
CA LEU A 204 -7.94 -26.03 -4.03
C LEU A 204 -6.72 -25.13 -4.23
N MET A 205 -6.90 -23.88 -4.68
CA MET A 205 -5.81 -22.90 -4.77
C MET A 205 -5.32 -22.49 -3.37
N ASP A 206 -4.07 -22.08 -3.28
CA ASP A 206 -3.58 -21.33 -2.12
C ASP A 206 -4.13 -19.89 -2.14
N ALA A 207 -4.02 -19.18 -1.01
CA ALA A 207 -4.56 -17.82 -0.86
C ALA A 207 -3.96 -16.86 -1.92
N GLU A 208 -2.66 -17.00 -2.22
CA GLU A 208 -1.99 -16.20 -3.23
C GLU A 208 -2.61 -16.39 -4.63
N LYS A 209 -2.81 -17.64 -5.06
CA LYS A 209 -3.45 -17.93 -6.36
C LYS A 209 -4.91 -17.49 -6.40
N ARG A 210 -5.64 -17.56 -5.28
CA ARG A 210 -7.00 -17.02 -5.19
C ARG A 210 -7.03 -15.51 -5.40
N ILE A 211 -6.11 -14.78 -4.75
CA ILE A 211 -5.97 -13.33 -4.92
C ILE A 211 -5.58 -12.98 -6.36
N ARG A 212 -4.62 -13.70 -6.96
CA ARG A 212 -4.22 -13.45 -8.36
C ARG A 212 -5.37 -13.72 -9.34
N LEU A 213 -6.17 -14.75 -9.11
CA LEU A 213 -7.37 -15.00 -9.91
C LEU A 213 -8.39 -13.86 -9.77
N LEU A 214 -8.59 -13.35 -8.55
CA LEU A 214 -9.48 -12.22 -8.30
C LEU A 214 -9.00 -11.01 -9.12
N GLN A 215 -7.71 -10.66 -9.00
CA GLN A 215 -7.09 -9.56 -9.73
C GLN A 215 -7.19 -9.69 -11.24
N PHE A 216 -7.01 -10.89 -11.76
CA PHE A 216 -7.15 -11.16 -13.18
C PHE A 216 -8.56 -10.83 -13.70
N VAL A 217 -9.61 -11.11 -12.90
CA VAL A 217 -11.01 -10.93 -13.31
C VAL A 217 -11.52 -9.51 -13.05
N THR A 218 -11.10 -8.90 -11.94
CA THR A 218 -11.66 -7.62 -11.46
C THR A 218 -10.73 -6.42 -11.68
N GLY A 219 -9.48 -6.67 -12.07
CA GLY A 219 -8.41 -5.68 -12.06
C GLY A 219 -7.79 -5.46 -10.67
N THR A 220 -8.32 -6.09 -9.62
CA THR A 220 -7.89 -5.88 -8.22
C THR A 220 -7.68 -7.16 -7.41
N SER A 221 -6.65 -7.15 -6.57
CA SER A 221 -6.41 -8.19 -5.55
C SER A 221 -7.36 -8.13 -4.34
N ARG A 222 -8.37 -7.25 -4.32
CA ARG A 222 -9.22 -7.02 -3.14
C ARG A 222 -10.71 -7.21 -3.37
N VAL A 223 -11.34 -7.62 -2.28
CA VAL A 223 -12.78 -7.70 -2.11
C VAL A 223 -13.25 -6.39 -1.45
N PRO A 224 -14.39 -5.82 -1.86
CA PRO A 224 -15.02 -4.71 -1.13
C PRO A 224 -15.23 -5.05 0.35
N MET A 225 -15.22 -4.04 1.23
CA MET A 225 -15.44 -4.23 2.67
C MET A 225 -16.76 -4.96 2.98
N SER A 226 -17.81 -4.70 2.19
CA SER A 226 -19.11 -5.37 2.32
C SER A 226 -19.18 -6.75 1.64
N GLY A 227 -18.07 -7.24 1.09
CA GLY A 227 -17.96 -8.51 0.37
C GLY A 227 -18.30 -8.42 -1.12
N PHE A 228 -18.43 -9.58 -1.76
CA PHE A 228 -18.65 -9.71 -3.21
C PHE A 228 -20.01 -9.19 -3.71
N ALA A 229 -20.97 -8.92 -2.82
CA ALA A 229 -22.25 -8.34 -3.19
C ALA A 229 -22.13 -6.92 -3.74
N GLU A 230 -21.10 -6.19 -3.32
CA GLU A 230 -20.85 -4.80 -3.68
C GLU A 230 -19.62 -4.66 -4.59
N LEU A 231 -19.40 -5.64 -5.48
CA LEU A 231 -18.30 -5.57 -6.44
C LEU A 231 -18.61 -4.55 -7.53
N TYR A 232 -17.73 -3.56 -7.74
CA TYR A 232 -17.92 -2.49 -8.73
C TYR A 232 -17.12 -2.75 -10.01
N GLY A 233 -17.74 -2.47 -11.16
CA GLY A 233 -17.08 -2.36 -12.44
C GLY A 233 -16.96 -0.91 -12.91
N SER A 234 -16.42 -0.70 -14.12
CA SER A 234 -16.18 0.63 -14.69
C SER A 234 -17.43 1.52 -14.83
N ASN A 235 -18.62 0.92 -14.85
CA ASN A 235 -19.90 1.62 -15.03
C ASN A 235 -20.78 1.63 -13.76
N GLY A 236 -20.22 1.27 -12.60
CA GLY A 236 -20.99 1.06 -11.36
C GLY A 236 -21.11 -0.42 -10.96
N PRO A 237 -22.01 -0.75 -10.01
CA PRO A 237 -22.23 -2.12 -9.54
C PRO A 237 -22.84 -3.03 -10.61
#